data_AF-A0A416HFX5-F1
#
_entry.id   AF-A0A416HFX5-F1
#
_cell.length_a   1.000
_cell.length_b   1.000
_cell.length_c   1.000
_cell.angle_alpha   90.00
_cell.angle_beta   90.00
_cell.angle_gamma   90.00
#
_symmetry.space_group_name_H-M   'P 1'
#
loop_
_entity.id
_entity.type
_entity.pdbx_description
1 polymer ?
#
loop_
_entity_poly.entity_id
_entity_poly.type
_entity_poly.pdbx_seq_one_letter_code
_entity_poly.pdbx_strand_id
1 'polypeptide(L)'
;MKQIVKILCAVILTASVFCIPVCAANGDVASAIEETWGAASEQIKAVVNNVVFPAIDLVLAVFFFAKLGTAYFDYRKHGQFEWVAPAILFVCLVFMLTAPTYVWTILGI
;
A
#
# COMPACT_ATOMS: atom_id res chain seq x y z
N MET A 1 66.20 -3.20 3.75
CA MET A 1 65.37 -2.01 3.46
C MET A 1 64.50 -2.15 2.22
N LYS A 2 65.04 -2.44 1.03
CA LYS A 2 64.25 -2.50 -0.24
C LYS A 2 63.09 -3.52 -0.24
N GLN A 3 63.24 -4.69 0.40
CA GLN A 3 62.15 -5.66 0.52
C GLN A 3 61.08 -5.26 1.54
N ILE A 4 61.48 -4.65 2.67
CA ILE A 4 60.54 -4.17 3.68
C ILE A 4 59.67 -3.05 3.10
N VAL A 5 60.25 -2.13 2.32
CA VAL A 5 59.52 -1.07 1.62
C VAL A 5 58.54 -1.64 0.60
N LYS A 6 58.92 -2.69 -0.16
CA LYS A 6 58.03 -3.36 -1.11
C LYS A 6 56.85 -4.05 -0.42
N ILE A 7 57.08 -4.72 0.71
CA ILE A 7 56.04 -5.37 1.49
C ILE A 7 55.11 -4.32 2.11
N LEU A 8 55.65 -3.21 2.60
CA LEU A 8 54.85 -2.13 3.17
C LEU A 8 53.98 -1.44 2.10
N CYS A 9 54.53 -1.17 0.92
CA CYS A 9 53.75 -0.66 -0.22
C CYS A 9 52.68 -1.67 -0.68
N ALA A 10 53.00 -2.97 -0.69
CA ALA A 10 52.02 -3.99 -1.03
C ALA A 10 50.87 -4.00 -0.02
N VAL A 11 51.16 -3.99 1.28
CA VAL A 11 50.14 -3.98 2.35
C VAL A 11 49.26 -2.72 2.28
N ILE A 12 49.84 -1.55 2.01
CA ILE A 12 49.07 -0.31 1.85
C ILE A 12 48.17 -0.36 0.61
N LEU A 13 48.66 -0.93 -0.50
CA LEU A 13 47.86 -1.12 -1.70
C LEU A 13 46.70 -2.09 -1.47
N THR A 14 46.94 -3.24 -0.83
CA THR A 14 45.87 -4.19 -0.53
C THR A 14 44.85 -3.59 0.44
N ALA A 15 45.31 -2.87 1.48
CA ALA A 15 44.41 -2.16 2.40
C ALA A 15 43.58 -1.09 1.68
N SER A 16 44.17 -0.35 0.75
CA SER A 16 43.45 0.66 -0.04
C SER A 16 42.35 0.05 -0.90
N VAL A 17 42.60 -1.10 -1.52
CA VAL A 17 41.61 -1.85 -2.34
C VAL A 17 40.47 -2.41 -1.49
N PHE A 18 40.76 -2.88 -0.28
CA PHE A 18 39.74 -3.36 0.66
C PHE A 18 38.92 -2.24 1.33
N CYS A 19 39.45 -1.01 1.39
CA CYS A 19 38.71 0.15 1.88
C CYS A 19 37.78 0.78 0.82
N ILE A 20 38.00 0.56 -0.49
CA ILE A 20 37.14 1.09 -1.56
C ILE A 20 35.65 0.72 -1.40
N PRO A 21 35.24 -0.52 -1.09
CA PRO A 21 33.82 -0.83 -0.91
C PRO A 21 33.19 -0.10 0.28
N VAL A 22 33.95 0.21 1.33
CA VAL A 22 33.46 0.94 2.51
C VAL A 22 33.34 2.45 2.24
N CYS A 23 34.18 3.01 1.36
CA CYS A 23 34.11 4.41 0.94
C CYS A 23 33.16 4.66 -0.25
N ALA A 24 32.91 3.63 -1.07
CA ALA A 24 31.91 3.66 -2.14
C ALA A 24 30.50 3.46 -1.59
N ALA A 25 30.37 2.68 -0.52
CA ALA A 25 29.20 2.67 0.34
C ALA A 25 29.26 3.88 1.30
N ASN A 26 29.21 5.10 0.75
CA ASN A 26 28.85 6.28 1.51
C ASN A 26 27.37 6.16 1.92
N GLY A 27 27.13 5.30 2.90
CA GLY A 27 26.21 5.47 4.01
C GLY A 27 24.95 6.27 3.75
N ASP A 28 24.06 5.76 2.90
CA ASP A 28 22.66 6.14 3.02
C ASP A 28 21.78 4.91 3.21
N VAL A 29 21.86 4.37 4.43
CA VAL A 29 20.88 3.40 4.92
C VAL A 29 19.45 3.96 4.80
N ALA A 30 19.24 5.28 4.81
CA ALA A 30 17.91 5.84 4.60
C ALA A 30 17.47 5.64 3.14
N SER A 31 18.30 5.93 2.14
CA SER A 31 17.99 5.64 0.72
C SER A 31 17.65 4.16 0.47
N ALA A 32 18.43 3.22 1.03
CA ALA A 32 18.15 1.79 0.87
C ALA A 32 16.84 1.34 1.56
N ILE A 33 16.51 1.96 2.71
CA ILE A 33 15.24 1.74 3.42
C ILE A 33 14.08 2.38 2.64
N GLU A 34 14.27 3.57 2.08
CA GLU A 34 13.28 4.28 1.25
C GLU A 34 12.95 3.51 -0.01
N GLU A 35 13.93 2.94 -0.71
CA GLU A 35 13.69 2.06 -1.87
C GLU A 35 12.91 0.80 -1.48
N THR A 36 13.26 0.16 -0.36
CA THR A 36 12.54 -1.02 0.14
C THR A 36 11.11 -0.67 0.56
N TRP A 37 10.92 0.48 1.22
CA TRP A 37 9.60 0.99 1.60
C TRP A 37 8.76 1.35 0.37
N GLY A 38 9.34 1.97 -0.65
CA GLY A 38 8.70 2.28 -1.92
C GLY A 38 8.13 1.01 -2.55
N ALA A 39 8.97 -0.02 -2.73
CA ALA A 39 8.54 -1.30 -3.30
C ALA A 39 7.45 -2.00 -2.46
N ALA A 40 7.59 -2.01 -1.13
CA ALA A 40 6.60 -2.61 -0.24
C ALA A 40 5.26 -1.84 -0.27
N SER A 41 5.31 -0.51 -0.30
CA SER A 41 4.12 0.34 -0.33
C SER A 41 3.33 0.19 -1.64
N GLU A 42 4.02 0.04 -2.78
CA GLU A 42 3.38 -0.25 -4.07
C GLU A 42 2.67 -1.60 -4.05
N GLN A 43 3.27 -2.62 -3.45
CA GLN A 43 2.63 -3.94 -3.31
C GLN A 43 1.39 -3.87 -2.43
N ILE A 44 1.45 -3.14 -1.30
CA ILE A 44 0.29 -2.93 -0.43
C ILE A 44 -0.80 -2.21 -1.19
N LYS A 45 -0.47 -1.14 -1.92
CA LYS A 45 -1.40 -0.39 -2.76
C LYS A 45 -2.05 -1.27 -3.81
N ALA A 46 -1.28 -2.13 -4.46
CA ALA A 46 -1.78 -3.08 -5.45
C ALA A 46 -2.74 -4.10 -4.83
N VAL A 47 -2.41 -4.71 -3.69
CA VAL A 47 -3.28 -5.69 -3.01
C VAL A 47 -4.56 -5.01 -2.50
N VAL A 48 -4.44 -3.83 -1.92
CA VAL A 48 -5.60 -3.10 -1.38
C VAL A 48 -6.54 -2.66 -2.52
N ASN A 49 -6.00 -2.14 -3.62
CA ASN A 49 -6.80 -1.71 -4.78
C ASN A 49 -7.44 -2.85 -5.55
N ASN A 50 -6.75 -3.99 -5.71
CA ASN A 50 -7.25 -5.08 -6.54
C ASN A 50 -8.03 -6.14 -5.76
N VAL A 51 -7.84 -6.23 -4.44
CA VAL A 51 -8.46 -7.30 -3.62
C VAL A 51 -9.31 -6.72 -2.50
N VAL A 52 -8.76 -5.84 -1.67
CA VAL A 52 -9.45 -5.39 -0.44
C VAL A 52 -10.64 -4.49 -0.77
N PHE A 53 -10.45 -3.45 -1.59
CA PHE A 53 -11.56 -2.58 -2.00
C PHE A 53 -12.64 -3.37 -2.75
N PRO A 54 -12.32 -4.15 -3.81
CA PRO A 54 -13.33 -4.95 -4.52
C PRO A 54 -14.06 -5.95 -3.64
N ALA A 55 -13.40 -6.59 -2.67
CA ALA A 55 -14.05 -7.52 -1.75
C ALA A 55 -15.07 -6.81 -0.86
N ILE A 56 -14.74 -5.63 -0.34
CA ILE A 56 -15.66 -4.84 0.49
C ILE A 56 -16.81 -4.28 -0.36
N ASP A 57 -16.53 -3.80 -1.56
CA ASP A 57 -17.53 -3.30 -2.50
C ASP A 57 -18.56 -4.37 -2.85
N LEU A 58 -18.13 -5.61 -3.08
CA LEU A 58 -19.02 -6.74 -3.35
C LEU A 58 -19.94 -7.01 -2.15
N VAL A 59 -19.38 -7.08 -0.94
CA VAL A 59 -20.16 -7.32 0.28
C VAL A 59 -21.20 -6.21 0.49
N LEU A 60 -20.79 -4.94 0.35
CA LEU A 60 -21.69 -3.79 0.46
C LEU A 60 -22.76 -3.80 -0.63
N ALA A 61 -22.43 -4.16 -1.87
CA ALA A 61 -23.38 -4.24 -2.97
C ALA A 61 -24.43 -5.32 -2.70
N VAL A 62 -24.01 -6.50 -2.27
CA VAL A 62 -24.94 -7.59 -1.91
C VAL A 62 -25.87 -7.15 -0.77
N PHE A 63 -25.35 -6.50 0.27
CA PHE A 63 -26.19 -5.98 1.36
C PHE A 63 -27.15 -4.89 0.91
N PHE A 64 -26.70 -3.96 0.07
CA PHE A 64 -27.52 -2.89 -0.49
C PHE A 64 -28.69 -3.47 -1.30
N PHE A 65 -28.42 -4.35 -2.25
CA PHE A 65 -29.47 -4.96 -3.08
C PHE A 65 -30.40 -5.85 -2.27
N ALA A 66 -29.89 -6.60 -1.30
CA ALA A 66 -30.72 -7.39 -0.40
C ALA A 66 -31.68 -6.51 0.41
N LYS A 67 -31.17 -5.44 1.04
CA LYS A 67 -32.01 -4.51 1.84
C LYS A 67 -33.01 -3.75 0.98
N LEU A 68 -32.60 -3.29 -0.19
CA LEU A 68 -33.49 -2.63 -1.14
C LEU A 68 -34.60 -3.57 -1.61
N GLY A 69 -34.27 -4.84 -1.90
CA GLY A 69 -35.25 -5.87 -2.23
C GLY A 69 -36.24 -6.11 -1.09
N THR A 70 -35.77 -6.23 0.16
CA THR A 70 -36.66 -6.39 1.32
C THR A 70 -37.54 -5.16 1.54
N ALA A 71 -36.99 -3.95 1.40
CA ALA A 71 -37.76 -2.70 1.54
C ALA A 71 -38.85 -2.59 0.47
N TYR A 72 -38.56 -3.02 -0.77
CA TYR A 72 -39.56 -3.08 -1.83
C TYR A 72 -40.68 -4.08 -1.53
N PHE A 73 -40.35 -5.28 -1.05
CA PHE A 73 -41.36 -6.26 -0.66
C PHE A 73 -42.19 -5.81 0.54
N ASP A 74 -41.58 -5.12 1.49
CA ASP A 74 -42.25 -4.58 2.67
C ASP A 74 -43.22 -3.46 2.28
N TYR A 75 -42.80 -2.56 1.40
CA TYR A 75 -43.67 -1.55 0.79
C TYR A 75 -44.88 -2.15 0.08
N ARG A 76 -44.70 -3.25 -0.65
CA ARG A 76 -45.82 -3.94 -1.32
C ARG A 76 -46.84 -4.52 -0.33
N LYS A 77 -46.41 -4.94 0.87
CA LYS A 77 -47.28 -5.62 1.86
C LYS A 77 -47.90 -4.66 2.87
N HIS A 78 -47.12 -3.68 3.34
CA HIS A 78 -47.46 -2.82 4.47
C HIS A 78 -47.65 -1.35 4.07
N GLY A 79 -47.33 -0.97 2.82
CA GLY A 79 -47.50 0.40 2.31
C GLY A 79 -46.52 1.43 2.89
N GLN A 80 -45.67 1.04 3.82
CA GLN A 80 -44.61 1.86 4.41
C GLN A 80 -43.28 1.47 3.76
N PHE A 81 -42.56 2.43 3.19
CA PHE A 81 -41.22 2.20 2.63
C PHE A 81 -40.17 2.77 3.58
N GLU A 82 -39.34 1.89 4.14
CA GLU A 82 -38.20 2.31 4.97
C GLU A 82 -36.98 2.63 4.08
N TRP A 83 -36.82 3.91 3.74
CA TRP A 83 -35.72 4.39 2.87
C TRP A 83 -34.37 4.51 3.57
N VAL A 84 -34.36 4.56 4.91
CA VAL A 84 -33.16 4.89 5.68
C VAL A 84 -32.06 3.83 5.49
N ALA A 85 -32.39 2.55 5.69
CA ALA A 85 -31.40 1.48 5.58
C ALA A 85 -30.82 1.32 4.15
N PRO A 86 -31.61 1.32 3.06
CA PRO A 86 -31.07 1.34 1.71
C PRO A 86 -30.22 2.58 1.40
N ALA A 87 -30.64 3.77 1.86
CA ALA A 87 -29.91 5.01 1.59
C ALA A 87 -28.52 5.04 2.26
N ILE A 88 -28.42 4.60 3.51
CA ILE A 88 -27.13 4.53 4.22
C ILE A 88 -26.17 3.56 3.52
N LEU A 89 -26.65 2.36 3.17
CA LEU A 89 -25.84 1.37 2.45
C LEU A 89 -25.40 1.88 1.08
N PHE A 90 -26.24 2.64 0.38
CA PHE A 90 -25.88 3.26 -0.89
C PHE A 90 -24.75 4.29 -0.73
N VAL A 91 -24.84 5.17 0.27
CA VAL A 91 -23.78 6.15 0.54
C VAL A 91 -22.47 5.44 0.91
N CYS A 92 -22.52 4.40 1.74
CA CYS A 92 -21.35 3.59 2.08
C CYS A 92 -20.72 2.93 0.85
N LEU A 93 -21.53 2.40 -0.06
CA LEU A 93 -21.06 1.80 -1.31
C LEU A 93 -20.37 2.82 -2.22
N VAL A 94 -20.96 4.01 -2.39
CA VAL A 94 -20.35 5.09 -3.20
C VAL A 94 -19.04 5.59 -2.57
N PHE A 95 -19.01 5.74 -1.25
CA PHE A 95 -17.80 6.13 -0.53
C PHE A 95 -16.67 5.12 -0.71
N MET A 96 -16.99 3.82 -0.68
CA MET A 96 -15.98 2.78 -0.81
C MET A 96 -15.47 2.60 -2.24
N LEU A 97 -16.35 2.71 -3.24
CA LEU A 97 -15.97 2.73 -4.66
C LEU A 97 -15.04 3.91 -5.01
N THR A 98 -15.16 5.02 -4.30
CA THR A 98 -14.33 6.21 -4.53
C THR A 98 -13.06 6.23 -3.67
N ALA A 99 -12.97 5.40 -2.63
CA ALA A 99 -11.83 5.30 -1.72
C ALA A 99 -10.46 5.12 -2.40
N PRO A 100 -10.32 4.29 -3.46
CA PRO A 100 -9.04 4.14 -4.16
C PRO A 100 -8.49 5.45 -4.76
N THR A 101 -9.34 6.45 -5.01
CA THR A 101 -8.92 7.70 -5.67
C THR A 101 -8.32 8.73 -4.71
N TYR A 102 -8.65 8.69 -3.42
CA TYR A 102 -8.22 9.69 -2.45
C TYR A 102 -7.44 9.13 -1.25
N VAL A 103 -7.64 7.88 -0.85
CA VAL A 103 -7.02 7.31 0.37
C VAL A 103 -5.49 7.35 0.30
N TRP A 104 -4.92 7.05 -0.86
CA TRP A 104 -3.46 7.03 -1.03
C TRP A 104 -2.83 8.42 -0.94
N THR A 105 -3.51 9.44 -1.49
CA THR A 105 -3.10 10.84 -1.38
C THR A 105 -3.09 11.32 0.07
N ILE A 106 -4.06 10.88 0.88
CA ILE A 106 -4.14 11.22 2.31
C ILE A 106 -3.03 10.54 3.10
N LEU A 107 -2.67 9.31 2.73
CA LEU A 107 -1.61 8.53 3.39
C LEU A 107 -0.19 8.96 2.99
N GLY A 108 -0.03 9.80 1.96
CA GLY A 108 1.28 10.24 1.47
C GLY A 108 2.04 9.17 0.68
N ILE A 109 1.29 8.27 0.01
CA ILE A 109 1.83 7.20 -0.87
C ILE A 109 1.49 7.47 -2.34
#